data_AF-A0A0G4GHP9-F1
#
_entry.id   AF-A0A0G4GHP9-F1
#
_cell.length_a   1.000
_cell.length_b   1.000
_cell.length_c   1.000
_cell.angle_alpha   90.00
_cell.angle_beta   90.00
_cell.angle_gamma   90.00
#
_symmetry.space_group_name_H-M   'P 1'
#
loop_
_entity.id
_entity.type
_entity.pdbx_description
1 polymer ?
#
loop_
_entity_poly.entity_id
_entity_poly.type
_entity_poly.pdbx_seq_one_letter_code
_entity_poly.pdbx_strand_id
1 'polypeptide(L)'
;MLVENEAKEHIRKAIRPSADFRGLEEPKEALPGSAKADMALRPFGSEKDLWLAVQVKSRSRGVYEGNRSVRWKFTNVDKYKGMVVAFVSLQGGGMRSTAVPNQTRSQPPVECPIERKPKVWTFPGSSLGPNVTITSGGPMYDKEETRCTWTRSERSGTFLGDKLLAYYEEALAAGGSSANGICLSTFAELEGQITPEKMTEMETIRWLQPLFDATGFKTFAAEDPSGPYDIVVRDTSCVNSRDVRVQVKTPSWTRVSKFRLVATANSYRRSSRNLKDVPYHVKEFDIFLVGPPRNTATLMNLQRARLQEGRSCPGPHLLTDTEWIPNHFYLFCSKDYAELRLGDCDLSDGKTSFELDFTPTALSTRSSGLTKRLPHRYDMMCASSLLQAVLYFRSAFKAVSRPA
;
A
#
# COMPACT_ATOMS: atom_id res chain seq x y z
N MET A 1 0.52 9.69 -0.88
CA MET A 1 -0.92 9.70 -0.61
C MET A 1 -1.57 11.08 -0.69
N LEU A 2 -0.94 12.17 -0.23
CA LEU A 2 -1.54 13.53 -0.34
C LEU A 2 -2.16 13.83 -1.71
N VAL A 3 -1.47 13.47 -2.79
CA VAL A 3 -1.95 13.60 -4.18
C VAL A 3 -3.20 12.75 -4.46
N GLU A 4 -3.32 11.57 -3.88
CA GLU A 4 -4.49 10.71 -4.11
C GLU A 4 -5.67 11.17 -3.28
N ASN A 5 -5.46 11.55 -2.01
CA ASN A 5 -6.50 12.14 -1.18
C ASN A 5 -7.01 13.45 -1.78
N GLU A 6 -6.10 14.31 -2.25
CA GLU A 6 -6.46 15.53 -2.98
C GLU A 6 -7.25 15.21 -4.26
N ALA A 7 -6.88 14.15 -5.00
CA ALA A 7 -7.62 13.72 -6.18
C ALA A 7 -9.03 13.22 -5.83
N LYS A 8 -9.18 12.43 -4.75
CA LYS A 8 -10.47 11.99 -4.22
C LYS A 8 -11.32 13.20 -3.80
N GLU A 9 -10.72 14.20 -3.14
CA GLU A 9 -11.41 15.45 -2.80
C GLU A 9 -11.86 16.26 -4.02
N HIS A 10 -11.06 16.30 -5.09
CA HIS A 10 -11.49 16.91 -6.35
C HIS A 10 -12.69 16.18 -6.98
N ILE A 11 -12.67 14.85 -6.96
CA ILE A 11 -13.81 14.02 -7.41
C ILE A 11 -15.03 14.32 -6.55
N ARG A 12 -14.90 14.26 -5.21
CA ARG A 12 -15.98 14.58 -4.27
C ARG A 12 -16.62 15.94 -4.53
N LYS A 13 -15.81 16.97 -4.76
CA LYS A 13 -16.31 18.31 -5.09
C LYS A 13 -17.07 18.33 -6.40
N ALA A 14 -16.54 17.64 -7.43
CA ALA A 14 -17.17 17.59 -8.74
C ALA A 14 -18.49 16.83 -8.71
N ILE A 15 -18.63 15.76 -7.92
CA ILE A 15 -19.84 14.92 -7.93
C ILE A 15 -20.95 15.40 -6.99
N ARG A 16 -20.81 16.54 -6.32
CA ARG A 16 -21.87 17.06 -5.44
C ARG A 16 -23.13 17.42 -6.22
N PRO A 17 -24.32 17.30 -5.61
CA PRO A 17 -25.54 17.85 -6.19
C PRO A 17 -25.39 19.35 -6.52
N SER A 18 -25.93 19.75 -7.66
CA SER A 18 -26.05 21.13 -8.14
C SER A 18 -27.42 21.35 -8.80
N ALA A 19 -27.69 22.57 -9.27
CA ALA A 19 -28.98 22.90 -9.91
C ALA A 19 -29.27 22.04 -11.15
N ASP A 20 -28.22 21.62 -11.85
CA ASP A 20 -28.27 20.91 -13.12
C ASP A 20 -27.87 19.43 -12.99
N PHE A 21 -27.14 19.03 -11.95
CA PHE A 21 -26.69 17.66 -11.73
C PHE A 21 -27.22 17.11 -10.40
N ARG A 22 -27.90 15.96 -10.44
CA ARG A 22 -28.50 15.35 -9.23
C ARG A 22 -27.47 14.95 -8.17
N GLY A 23 -26.21 14.77 -8.54
CA GLY A 23 -25.14 14.35 -7.64
C GLY A 23 -24.93 12.84 -7.58
N LEU A 24 -23.76 12.47 -7.09
CA LEU A 24 -23.45 11.14 -6.57
C LEU A 24 -23.08 11.29 -5.09
N GLU A 25 -23.28 10.22 -4.32
CA GLU A 25 -22.90 10.14 -2.92
C GLU A 25 -21.96 8.97 -2.64
N GLU A 26 -21.15 9.12 -1.60
CA GLU A 26 -20.39 8.03 -0.98
C GLU A 26 -21.18 7.46 0.22
N PRO A 27 -20.90 6.21 0.63
CA PRO A 27 -21.46 5.65 1.85
C PRO A 27 -21.05 6.50 3.07
N LYS A 28 -21.88 6.49 4.11
CA LYS A 28 -21.61 7.20 5.36
C LYS A 28 -20.33 6.68 6.03
N GLU A 29 -20.11 5.38 5.92
CA GLU A 29 -18.89 4.71 6.37
C GLU A 29 -17.92 4.63 5.20
N ALA A 30 -16.67 5.05 5.40
CA ALA A 30 -15.67 4.97 4.35
C ALA A 30 -15.31 3.51 4.09
N LEU A 31 -15.02 3.17 2.83
CA LEU A 31 -14.40 1.88 2.51
C LEU A 31 -13.12 1.71 3.34
N PRO A 32 -12.84 0.50 3.86
CA PRO A 32 -11.60 0.26 4.57
C PRO A 32 -10.43 0.53 3.62
N GLY A 33 -9.32 1.10 4.11
CA GLY A 33 -8.14 1.38 3.28
C GLY A 33 -7.53 0.13 2.61
N SER A 34 -7.98 -1.06 3.01
CA SER A 34 -7.65 -2.35 2.42
C SER A 34 -8.49 -2.74 1.20
N ALA A 35 -9.63 -2.07 1.00
CA ALA A 35 -10.52 -2.33 -0.12
C ALA A 35 -9.80 -2.06 -1.43
N LYS A 36 -10.11 -2.88 -2.43
CA LYS A 36 -9.55 -2.74 -3.76
C LYS A 36 -10.00 -1.47 -4.46
N ALA A 37 -11.20 -0.96 -4.16
CA ALA A 37 -11.71 0.31 -4.65
C ALA A 37 -11.37 1.46 -3.68
N ASP A 38 -11.18 2.65 -4.23
CA ASP A 38 -10.88 3.85 -3.45
C ASP A 38 -12.13 4.62 -3.02
N MET A 39 -13.21 4.49 -3.79
CA MET A 39 -14.49 5.15 -3.58
C MET A 39 -15.61 4.20 -4.00
N ALA A 40 -16.76 4.29 -3.33
CA ALA A 40 -18.01 3.63 -3.70
C ALA A 40 -19.04 4.73 -3.97
N LEU A 41 -19.58 4.80 -5.18
CA LEU A 41 -20.47 5.88 -5.61
C LEU A 41 -21.84 5.36 -6.02
N ARG A 42 -22.91 6.09 -5.69
CA ARG A 42 -24.25 5.85 -6.23
C ARG A 42 -24.99 7.17 -6.45
N PRO A 43 -26.10 7.20 -7.22
CA PRO A 43 -26.93 8.40 -7.36
C PRO A 43 -27.35 8.95 -5.99
N PHE A 44 -27.26 10.26 -5.83
CA PHE A 44 -27.66 10.93 -4.59
C PHE A 44 -29.11 10.58 -4.23
N GLY A 45 -29.34 10.18 -2.97
CA GLY A 45 -30.65 9.77 -2.47
C GLY A 45 -31.14 8.39 -2.94
N SER A 46 -30.31 7.59 -3.63
CA SER A 46 -30.65 6.20 -3.96
C SER A 46 -30.74 5.34 -2.71
N GLU A 47 -31.83 4.60 -2.54
CA GLU A 47 -31.99 3.64 -1.42
C GLU A 47 -31.38 2.26 -1.71
N LYS A 48 -31.04 1.98 -2.98
CA LYS A 48 -30.45 0.69 -3.37
C LYS A 48 -29.02 0.56 -2.81
N ASP A 49 -28.72 -0.60 -2.22
CA ASP A 49 -27.35 -0.97 -1.84
C ASP A 49 -26.59 -1.52 -3.05
N LEU A 50 -26.43 -0.66 -4.05
CA LEU A 50 -25.64 -0.92 -5.25
C LEU A 50 -24.72 0.27 -5.45
N TRP A 51 -23.43 0.00 -5.54
CA TRP A 51 -22.38 1.00 -5.60
C TRP A 51 -21.50 0.75 -6.82
N LEU A 52 -21.21 1.83 -7.53
CA LEU A 52 -20.15 1.89 -8.52
C LEU A 52 -18.81 1.95 -7.79
N ALA A 53 -18.03 0.88 -7.91
CA ALA A 53 -16.65 0.86 -7.43
C ALA A 53 -15.76 1.73 -8.32
N VAL A 54 -15.09 2.72 -7.72
CA VAL A 54 -14.15 3.59 -8.41
C VAL A 54 -12.76 3.45 -7.79
N GLN A 55 -11.78 3.09 -8.62
CA GLN A 55 -10.37 3.17 -8.27
C GLN A 55 -9.80 4.51 -8.74
N VAL A 56 -9.15 5.25 -7.85
CA VAL A 56 -8.47 6.51 -8.18
C VAL A 56 -6.98 6.25 -8.37
N LYS A 57 -6.42 6.77 -9.44
CA LYS A 57 -4.98 6.75 -9.71
C LYS A 57 -4.50 8.16 -9.97
N SER A 58 -3.66 8.69 -9.09
CA SER A 58 -3.26 10.08 -9.14
C SER A 58 -1.77 10.28 -9.40
N ARG A 59 -1.43 11.40 -10.05
CA ARG A 59 -0.06 11.89 -10.21
C ARG A 59 -0.04 13.40 -9.97
N SER A 60 0.98 13.89 -9.29
CA SER A 60 1.17 15.33 -9.09
C SER A 60 1.81 16.00 -10.31
N ARG A 61 2.49 15.24 -11.17
CA ARG A 61 3.21 15.75 -12.33
C ARG A 61 3.23 14.72 -13.45
N GLY A 62 3.11 15.21 -14.68
CA GLY A 62 3.50 14.44 -15.84
C GLY A 62 5.02 14.50 -16.05
N VAL A 63 5.56 13.49 -16.72
CA VAL A 63 6.96 13.41 -17.14
C VAL A 63 7.06 13.93 -18.57
N TYR A 64 7.96 14.87 -18.83
CA TYR A 64 8.29 15.25 -20.21
C TYR A 64 9.19 14.19 -20.82
N GLU A 65 8.83 13.75 -22.02
CA GLU A 65 9.69 12.89 -22.83
C GLU A 65 10.04 13.64 -24.11
N GLY A 66 11.29 14.08 -24.22
CA GLY A 66 11.75 14.97 -25.29
C GLY A 66 11.13 16.37 -25.23
N ASN A 67 11.04 17.03 -26.39
CA ASN A 67 10.71 18.45 -26.45
C ASN A 67 9.20 18.80 -26.47
N ARG A 68 8.25 17.84 -26.50
CA ARG A 68 6.85 18.21 -26.84
C ARG A 68 5.69 17.47 -26.15
N SER A 69 5.89 16.37 -25.43
CA SER A 69 4.74 15.64 -24.86
C SER A 69 4.87 15.37 -23.36
N VAL A 70 3.80 15.67 -22.62
CA VAL A 70 3.64 15.31 -21.21
C VAL A 70 3.01 13.91 -21.14
N ARG A 71 3.62 13.02 -20.35
CA ARG A 71 3.13 11.65 -20.15
C ARG A 71 2.84 11.37 -18.68
N TRP A 72 1.76 10.65 -18.41
CA TRP A 72 1.42 10.12 -17.09
C TRP A 72 1.43 8.61 -17.12
N LYS A 73 2.33 7.99 -16.35
CA LYS A 73 2.46 6.54 -16.28
C LYS A 73 1.80 6.01 -15.01
N PHE A 74 0.92 5.03 -15.18
CA PHE A 74 0.21 4.33 -14.13
C PHE A 74 0.44 2.82 -14.30
N THR A 75 0.62 2.11 -13.19
CA THR A 75 0.99 0.68 -13.18
C THR A 75 0.00 -0.12 -12.33
N ASN A 76 -0.06 -1.43 -12.56
CA ASN A 76 -0.93 -2.39 -11.86
C ASN A 76 -2.41 -1.97 -11.90
N VAL A 77 -2.90 -1.61 -13.09
CA VAL A 77 -4.29 -1.17 -13.30
C VAL A 77 -5.21 -2.24 -13.90
N ASP A 78 -4.63 -3.30 -14.47
CA ASP A 78 -5.31 -4.48 -14.98
C ASP A 78 -6.05 -5.27 -13.89
N LYS A 79 -5.67 -5.10 -12.63
CA LYS A 79 -6.35 -5.75 -11.51
C LYS A 79 -7.75 -5.20 -11.26
N TYR A 80 -8.14 -4.02 -11.76
CA TYR A 80 -9.43 -3.37 -11.45
C TYR A 80 -10.58 -3.75 -12.40
N LYS A 81 -10.57 -4.96 -12.97
CA LYS A 81 -11.72 -5.51 -13.69
C LYS A 81 -12.99 -5.43 -12.83
N GLY A 82 -14.13 -5.08 -13.43
CA GLY A 82 -15.38 -4.83 -12.72
C GLY A 82 -15.57 -3.40 -12.22
N MET A 83 -14.53 -2.56 -12.21
CA MET A 83 -14.56 -1.21 -11.61
C MET A 83 -14.38 -0.12 -12.67
N VAL A 84 -14.65 1.13 -12.29
CA VAL A 84 -14.19 2.30 -13.05
C VAL A 84 -12.85 2.76 -12.50
N VAL A 85 -11.89 3.07 -13.37
CA VAL A 85 -10.59 3.65 -12.99
C VAL A 85 -10.54 5.12 -13.40
N ALA A 86 -10.43 6.01 -12.42
CA ALA A 86 -10.27 7.44 -12.59
C ALA A 86 -8.79 7.84 -12.49
N PHE A 87 -8.19 8.24 -13.60
CA PHE A 87 -6.83 8.78 -13.62
C PHE A 87 -6.88 10.30 -13.41
N VAL A 88 -6.16 10.79 -12.41
CA VAL A 88 -6.14 12.20 -12.04
C VAL A 88 -4.72 12.75 -12.10
N SER A 89 -4.52 13.86 -12.81
CA SER A 89 -3.29 14.64 -12.77
C SER A 89 -3.54 15.94 -12.02
N LEU A 90 -3.03 16.05 -10.80
CA LEU A 90 -3.06 17.27 -10.00
C LEU A 90 -1.82 18.08 -10.34
N GLN A 91 -1.89 18.99 -11.31
CA GLN A 91 -0.72 19.81 -11.67
C GLN A 91 -0.37 20.78 -10.52
N GLY A 92 0.52 20.35 -9.62
CA GLY A 92 0.97 21.17 -8.49
C GLY A 92 1.77 22.38 -8.97
N GLY A 93 1.32 23.59 -8.62
CA GLY A 93 1.98 24.85 -8.92
C GLY A 93 3.42 24.85 -8.40
N GLY A 94 4.39 24.73 -9.31
CA GLY A 94 5.81 24.70 -8.94
C GLY A 94 6.64 23.77 -9.81
N MET A 95 6.50 23.84 -11.13
CA MET A 95 7.57 23.34 -12.00
C MET A 95 8.75 24.30 -11.89
N ARG A 96 9.71 23.97 -11.03
CA ARG A 96 11.08 24.37 -11.27
C ARG A 96 11.53 23.56 -12.48
N SER A 97 11.64 24.22 -13.64
CA SER A 97 12.30 23.65 -14.81
C SER A 97 13.62 23.09 -14.32
N THR A 98 13.77 21.76 -14.29
CA THR A 98 15.07 21.14 -14.03
C THR A 98 15.90 21.46 -15.26
N ALA A 99 16.62 22.58 -15.18
CA ALA A 99 17.51 23.04 -16.23
C ALA A 99 18.37 21.85 -16.67
N VAL A 100 18.25 21.48 -17.94
CA VAL A 100 19.14 20.49 -18.54
C VAL A 100 20.56 21.06 -18.38
N PRO A 101 21.50 20.38 -17.69
CA PRO A 101 22.79 20.96 -17.30
C PRO A 101 23.67 21.45 -18.47
N ASN A 102 23.31 21.16 -19.72
CA ASN A 102 24.12 21.43 -20.91
C ASN A 102 23.42 22.26 -22.00
N GLN A 103 22.31 22.97 -21.72
CA GLN A 103 21.76 23.90 -22.70
C GLN A 103 22.54 25.22 -22.71
N THR A 104 23.29 25.42 -23.80
CA THR A 104 23.99 26.65 -24.15
C THR A 104 23.04 27.85 -24.04
N ARG A 105 23.53 28.87 -23.32
CA ARG A 105 22.85 30.04 -22.75
C ARG A 105 22.10 31.00 -23.70
N SER A 106 21.88 30.65 -24.97
CA SER A 106 21.50 31.63 -25.99
C SER A 106 20.03 31.66 -26.41
N GLN A 107 19.14 30.85 -25.82
CA GLN A 107 17.69 31.01 -26.06
C GLN A 107 16.91 31.10 -24.75
N PRO A 108 16.04 32.12 -24.60
CA PRO A 108 15.12 32.17 -23.47
C PRO A 108 14.20 30.94 -23.55
N PRO A 109 13.94 30.24 -22.42
CA PRO A 109 13.03 29.12 -22.41
C PRO A 109 11.67 29.61 -22.91
N VAL A 110 11.20 29.05 -24.03
CA VAL A 110 9.83 29.26 -24.49
C VAL A 110 8.94 28.64 -23.41
N GLU A 111 8.42 29.48 -22.52
CA GLU A 111 7.40 29.07 -21.57
C GLU A 111 6.15 28.74 -22.37
N CYS A 112 5.97 27.48 -22.74
CA CYS A 112 4.66 27.01 -23.15
C CYS A 112 3.73 27.20 -21.95
N PRO A 113 2.67 28.02 -22.02
CA PRO A 113 1.70 28.19 -20.96
C PRO A 113 0.87 26.91 -20.87
N ILE A 114 1.44 25.88 -20.23
CA ILE A 114 0.72 24.65 -19.97
C ILE A 114 -0.31 24.97 -18.92
N GLU A 115 -1.57 24.88 -19.34
CA GLU A 115 -2.74 25.13 -18.51
C GLU A 115 -2.64 24.26 -17.25
N ARG A 116 -2.44 24.92 -16.10
CA ARG A 116 -2.16 24.30 -14.79
C ARG A 116 -3.39 23.66 -14.15
N LYS A 117 -4.42 23.34 -14.93
CA LYS A 117 -5.66 22.77 -14.42
C LYS A 117 -5.48 21.28 -14.16
N PRO A 118 -6.05 20.76 -13.05
CA PRO A 118 -6.14 19.32 -12.85
C PRO A 118 -6.83 18.66 -14.04
N LYS A 119 -6.36 17.47 -14.45
CA LYS A 119 -6.96 16.69 -15.55
C LYS A 119 -7.51 15.38 -15.00
N VAL A 120 -8.58 14.87 -15.61
CA VAL A 120 -9.18 13.59 -15.24
C VAL A 120 -9.58 12.80 -16.47
N TRP A 121 -9.37 11.49 -16.40
CA TRP A 121 -9.83 10.52 -17.38
C TRP A 121 -10.50 9.35 -16.67
N THR A 122 -11.52 8.75 -17.27
CA THR A 122 -12.21 7.58 -16.72
C THR A 122 -12.25 6.44 -17.72
N PHE A 123 -12.04 5.22 -17.24
CA PHE A 123 -12.06 4.01 -18.07
C PHE A 123 -12.74 2.87 -17.32
N PRO A 124 -13.45 1.96 -18.01
CA PRO A 124 -13.72 0.62 -17.49
C PRO A 124 -12.40 -0.08 -17.17
N GLY A 125 -12.25 -0.67 -15.99
CA GLY A 125 -11.00 -1.35 -15.61
C GLY A 125 -10.69 -2.58 -16.48
N SER A 126 -11.71 -3.16 -17.12
CA SER A 126 -11.59 -4.23 -18.12
C SER A 126 -10.85 -3.79 -19.40
N SER A 127 -10.86 -2.49 -19.74
CA SER A 127 -10.25 -1.97 -20.97
C SER A 127 -8.78 -1.58 -20.80
N LEU A 128 -8.18 -1.84 -19.63
CA LEU A 128 -6.84 -1.40 -19.29
C LEU A 128 -5.85 -2.57 -19.27
N GLY A 129 -4.67 -2.35 -19.84
CA GLY A 129 -3.52 -3.24 -19.66
C GLY A 129 -2.85 -3.00 -18.30
N PRO A 130 -1.81 -3.79 -17.94
CA PRO A 130 -1.14 -3.68 -16.65
C PRO A 130 -0.45 -2.32 -16.44
N ASN A 131 -0.01 -1.68 -17.53
CA ASN A 131 0.62 -0.38 -17.52
C ASN A 131 -0.10 0.56 -18.49
N VAL A 132 -0.56 1.70 -17.99
CA VAL A 132 -1.24 2.74 -18.77
C VAL A 132 -0.36 3.97 -18.82
N THR A 133 -0.08 4.44 -20.04
CA THR A 133 0.63 5.71 -20.26
C THR A 133 -0.29 6.65 -21.02
N ILE A 134 -0.80 7.66 -20.33
CA ILE A 134 -1.59 8.73 -20.94
C ILE A 134 -0.61 9.77 -21.47
N THR A 135 -0.61 10.02 -22.77
CA THR A 135 0.20 11.07 -23.41
C THR A 135 -0.74 12.19 -23.80
N SER A 136 -0.44 13.43 -23.41
CA SER A 136 -1.28 14.59 -23.76
C SER A 136 -1.42 14.71 -25.29
N GLY A 137 -2.65 14.72 -25.79
CA GLY A 137 -2.98 14.71 -27.21
C GLY A 137 -2.65 13.39 -27.93
N GLY A 138 -2.33 12.33 -27.20
CA GLY A 138 -1.97 11.03 -27.75
C GLY A 138 -3.20 10.20 -28.14
N PRO A 139 -3.09 9.34 -29.18
CA PRO A 139 -4.25 8.67 -29.79
C PRO A 139 -4.83 7.51 -28.97
N MET A 140 -4.13 7.04 -27.93
CA MET A 140 -4.50 5.80 -27.24
C MET A 140 -5.50 6.04 -26.09
N TYR A 141 -5.12 6.88 -25.12
CA TYR A 141 -5.88 7.05 -23.87
C TYR A 141 -6.38 8.48 -23.64
N ASP A 142 -5.76 9.50 -24.24
CA ASP A 142 -6.17 10.89 -24.07
C ASP A 142 -7.16 11.32 -25.17
N LYS A 143 -8.31 10.65 -25.19
CA LYS A 143 -9.38 10.87 -26.17
C LYS A 143 -10.52 11.69 -25.57
N GLU A 144 -11.37 12.24 -26.42
CA GLU A 144 -12.52 13.05 -25.98
C GLU A 144 -13.51 12.23 -25.15
N GLU A 145 -13.69 10.94 -25.47
CA GLU A 145 -14.69 10.09 -24.80
C GLU A 145 -14.25 9.67 -23.39
N THR A 146 -12.94 9.71 -23.12
CA THR A 146 -12.33 9.28 -21.85
C THR A 146 -11.94 10.47 -20.99
N ARG A 147 -11.64 11.63 -21.60
CA ARG A 147 -11.32 12.87 -20.89
C ARG A 147 -12.59 13.44 -20.26
N CYS A 148 -12.48 13.78 -18.98
CA CYS A 148 -13.57 14.41 -18.23
C CYS A 148 -13.18 15.82 -17.78
N THR A 149 -14.19 16.65 -17.51
CA THR A 149 -14.05 17.95 -16.87
C THR A 149 -14.55 17.91 -15.43
N TRP A 150 -14.00 18.81 -14.60
CA TRP A 150 -14.40 18.96 -13.20
C TRP A 150 -15.65 19.80 -12.99
N THR A 151 -16.00 20.60 -13.99
CA THR A 151 -17.14 21.52 -13.96
C THR A 151 -17.97 21.27 -15.19
N ARG A 152 -19.28 21.22 -15.01
CA ARG A 152 -20.20 21.08 -16.12
C ARG A 152 -20.19 22.35 -16.98
N SER A 153 -20.03 22.16 -18.28
CA SER A 153 -20.00 23.23 -19.28
C SER A 153 -20.30 22.61 -20.62
N GLU A 154 -21.29 23.15 -21.34
CA GLU A 154 -21.69 22.66 -22.65
C GLU A 154 -20.54 22.64 -23.67
N ARG A 155 -19.52 23.48 -23.47
CA ARG A 155 -18.41 23.67 -24.42
C ARG A 155 -17.17 22.87 -24.07
N SER A 156 -17.11 22.24 -22.89
CA SER A 156 -15.83 21.78 -22.32
C SER A 156 -15.62 20.27 -22.35
N GLY A 157 -16.51 19.52 -23.02
CA GLY A 157 -16.47 18.06 -23.06
C GLY A 157 -17.26 17.41 -21.92
N THR A 158 -17.07 16.11 -21.70
CA THR A 158 -17.90 15.34 -20.77
C THR A 158 -17.59 15.69 -19.31
N PHE A 159 -18.61 16.07 -18.54
CA PHE A 159 -18.48 16.28 -17.10
C PHE A 159 -18.25 14.96 -16.36
N LEU A 160 -17.32 14.94 -15.39
CA LEU A 160 -16.97 13.74 -14.63
C LEU A 160 -18.19 13.12 -13.93
N GLY A 161 -19.04 13.94 -13.31
CA GLY A 161 -20.25 13.46 -12.62
C GLY A 161 -21.20 12.74 -13.56
N ASP A 162 -21.48 13.33 -14.73
CA ASP A 162 -22.33 12.73 -15.77
C ASP A 162 -21.73 11.41 -16.28
N LYS A 163 -20.40 11.35 -16.48
CA LYS A 163 -19.72 10.14 -16.95
C LYS A 163 -19.82 8.99 -15.95
N LEU A 164 -19.55 9.26 -14.67
CA LEU A 164 -19.65 8.26 -13.60
C LEU A 164 -21.11 7.80 -13.41
N LEU A 165 -22.05 8.74 -13.51
CA LEU A 165 -23.47 8.42 -13.45
C LEU A 165 -23.92 7.53 -14.59
N ALA A 166 -23.47 7.80 -15.82
CA ALA A 166 -23.75 6.97 -16.98
C ALA A 166 -23.24 5.53 -16.79
N TYR A 167 -22.03 5.34 -16.24
CA TYR A 167 -21.53 3.99 -15.92
C TYR A 167 -22.42 3.26 -14.91
N TYR A 168 -22.88 3.95 -13.88
CA TYR A 168 -23.78 3.38 -12.89
C TYR A 168 -25.12 2.96 -13.53
N GLU A 169 -25.74 3.84 -14.32
CA GLU A 169 -27.04 3.60 -14.95
C GLU A 169 -26.97 2.50 -16.02
N GLU A 170 -25.91 2.47 -16.82
CA GLU A 170 -25.66 1.42 -17.81
C GLU A 170 -25.56 0.04 -17.14
N ALA A 171 -24.75 -0.07 -16.06
CA ALA A 171 -24.62 -1.31 -15.32
C ALA A 171 -25.94 -1.70 -14.63
N LEU A 172 -26.66 -0.74 -14.04
CA LEU A 172 -27.95 -0.99 -13.39
C LEU A 172 -29.00 -1.50 -14.39
N ALA A 173 -29.10 -0.87 -15.57
CA ALA A 173 -30.05 -1.26 -16.62
C ALA A 173 -29.76 -2.67 -17.18
N ALA A 174 -28.49 -3.08 -17.16
CA ALA A 174 -28.04 -4.41 -17.57
C ALA A 174 -28.09 -5.46 -16.43
N GLY A 175 -28.80 -5.19 -15.33
CA GLY A 175 -28.96 -6.14 -14.22
C GLY A 175 -27.77 -6.20 -13.26
N GLY A 176 -26.94 -5.16 -13.22
CA GLY A 176 -25.81 -5.02 -12.31
C GLY A 176 -24.43 -5.14 -12.97
N SER A 177 -24.35 -5.48 -14.27
CA SER A 177 -23.09 -5.58 -15.01
C SER A 177 -23.24 -5.08 -16.43
N SER A 178 -22.47 -4.05 -16.81
CA SER A 178 -22.53 -3.45 -18.14
C SER A 178 -21.81 -4.29 -19.20
N ALA A 179 -22.09 -4.02 -20.48
CA ALA A 179 -21.39 -4.66 -21.61
C ALA A 179 -19.87 -4.40 -21.61
N ASN A 180 -19.46 -3.28 -21.01
CA ASN A 180 -18.06 -2.91 -20.83
C ASN A 180 -17.42 -3.58 -19.59
N GLY A 181 -18.12 -4.48 -18.90
CA GLY A 181 -17.62 -5.21 -17.74
C GLY A 181 -17.46 -4.37 -16.48
N ILE A 182 -18.26 -3.31 -16.33
CA ILE A 182 -18.39 -2.56 -15.06
C ILE A 182 -19.51 -3.21 -14.27
N CYS A 183 -19.24 -3.56 -13.02
CA CYS A 183 -20.20 -4.19 -12.12
C CYS A 183 -20.58 -3.21 -11.00
N LEU A 184 -21.85 -3.26 -10.59
CA LEU A 184 -22.29 -2.72 -9.32
C LEU A 184 -22.11 -3.78 -8.24
N SER A 185 -21.76 -3.35 -7.04
CA SER A 185 -21.61 -4.23 -5.88
C SER A 185 -22.30 -3.64 -4.67
N THR A 186 -22.73 -4.49 -3.76
CA THR A 186 -23.15 -4.08 -2.42
C THR A 186 -21.97 -3.47 -1.67
N PHE A 187 -22.24 -2.63 -0.67
CA PHE A 187 -21.15 -2.06 0.13
C PHE A 187 -20.33 -3.16 0.82
N ALA A 188 -20.99 -4.17 1.38
CA ALA A 188 -20.35 -5.30 2.04
C ALA A 188 -19.41 -6.10 1.11
N GLU A 189 -19.78 -6.28 -0.17
CA GLU A 189 -18.90 -6.90 -1.16
C GLU A 189 -17.66 -6.05 -1.41
N LEU A 190 -17.78 -4.72 -1.47
CA LEU A 190 -16.64 -3.82 -1.66
C LEU A 190 -15.71 -3.81 -0.45
N GLU A 191 -16.26 -3.85 0.77
CA GLU A 191 -15.48 -4.00 2.01
C GLU A 191 -14.71 -5.32 2.04
N GLY A 192 -15.34 -6.40 1.55
CA GLY A 192 -14.74 -7.74 1.46
C GLY A 192 -13.64 -7.89 0.40
N GLN A 193 -13.49 -6.94 -0.53
CA GLN A 193 -12.45 -6.96 -1.56
C GLN A 193 -11.08 -6.54 -1.02
N ILE A 194 -10.62 -7.23 0.02
CA ILE A 194 -9.31 -7.05 0.63
C ILE A 194 -8.26 -7.75 -0.24
N THR A 195 -7.13 -7.08 -0.52
CA THR A 195 -6.04 -7.75 -1.25
C THR A 195 -5.43 -8.87 -0.40
N PRO A 196 -4.94 -9.97 -1.01
CA PRO A 196 -4.32 -11.06 -0.25
C PRO A 196 -3.19 -10.60 0.67
N GLU A 197 -2.40 -9.60 0.24
CA GLU A 197 -1.32 -9.03 1.04
C GLU A 197 -1.85 -8.33 2.29
N LYS A 198 -2.95 -7.57 2.16
CA LYS A 198 -3.53 -6.85 3.28
C LYS A 198 -4.26 -7.77 4.24
N MET A 199 -4.91 -8.83 3.72
CA MET A 199 -5.46 -9.90 4.56
C MET A 199 -4.35 -10.55 5.40
N THR A 200 -3.22 -10.89 4.78
CA THR A 200 -2.04 -11.44 5.45
C THR A 200 -1.50 -10.52 6.54
N GLU A 201 -1.46 -9.21 6.27
CA GLU A 201 -1.05 -8.19 7.24
C GLU A 201 -2.02 -8.11 8.43
N MET A 202 -3.34 -8.05 8.17
CA MET A 202 -4.37 -8.03 9.21
C MET A 202 -4.34 -9.28 10.09
N GLU A 203 -4.18 -10.45 9.49
CA GLU A 203 -4.00 -11.70 10.24
C GLU A 203 -2.74 -11.67 11.11
N THR A 204 -1.67 -11.06 10.62
CA THR A 204 -0.41 -10.92 11.37
C THR A 204 -0.58 -9.97 12.55
N ILE A 205 -1.27 -8.84 12.37
CA ILE A 205 -1.62 -7.93 13.46
C ILE A 205 -2.49 -8.63 14.50
N ARG A 206 -3.54 -9.35 14.08
CA ARG A 206 -4.39 -10.14 14.99
C ARG A 206 -3.60 -11.20 15.74
N TRP A 207 -2.67 -11.88 15.08
CA TRP A 207 -1.79 -12.86 15.72
C TRP A 207 -0.86 -12.23 16.75
N LEU A 208 -0.44 -10.97 16.55
CA LEU A 208 0.35 -10.19 17.51
C LEU A 208 -0.49 -9.60 18.65
N GLN A 209 -1.83 -9.72 18.64
CA GLN A 209 -2.70 -9.15 19.66
C GLN A 209 -2.34 -9.56 21.10
N PRO A 210 -1.95 -10.82 21.41
CA PRO A 210 -1.55 -11.19 22.77
C PRO A 210 -0.36 -10.40 23.32
N LEU A 211 0.57 -9.97 22.46
CA LEU A 211 1.66 -9.07 22.87
C LEU A 211 1.11 -7.71 23.30
N PHE A 212 0.22 -7.12 22.51
CA PHE A 212 -0.38 -5.82 22.82
C PHE A 212 -1.23 -5.88 24.08
N ASP A 213 -2.07 -6.92 24.21
CA ASP A 213 -2.89 -7.16 25.41
C ASP A 213 -2.01 -7.29 26.67
N ALA A 214 -0.91 -8.05 26.59
CA ALA A 214 0.03 -8.22 27.72
C ALA A 214 0.78 -6.93 28.06
N THR A 215 0.99 -6.02 27.10
CA THR A 215 1.52 -4.68 27.38
C THR A 215 0.50 -3.75 28.06
N GLY A 216 -0.81 -4.03 27.91
CA GLY A 216 -1.90 -3.16 28.34
C GLY A 216 -2.15 -1.97 27.38
N PHE A 217 -1.52 -1.98 26.21
CA PHE A 217 -1.68 -0.91 25.22
C PHE A 217 -2.76 -1.24 24.21
N LYS A 218 -3.43 -0.21 23.68
CA LYS A 218 -4.41 -0.37 22.61
C LYS A 218 -3.78 -0.10 21.25
N THR A 219 -4.22 -0.87 20.26
CA THR A 219 -3.81 -0.75 18.86
C THR A 219 -4.87 0.03 18.08
N PHE A 220 -4.40 0.88 17.17
CA PHE A 220 -5.23 1.65 16.24
C PHE A 220 -4.62 1.53 14.85
N ALA A 221 -5.45 1.54 13.80
CA ALA A 221 -4.93 1.61 12.44
C ALA A 221 -4.17 2.94 12.24
N ALA A 222 -3.09 2.92 11.45
CA ALA A 222 -2.42 4.15 11.04
C ALA A 222 -3.40 5.08 10.31
N GLU A 223 -3.22 6.39 10.51
CA GLU A 223 -4.05 7.42 9.87
C GLU A 223 -3.87 7.40 8.34
N ASP A 224 -2.69 7.02 7.86
CA ASP A 224 -2.35 6.81 6.46
C ASP A 224 -1.95 5.34 6.24
N PRO A 225 -2.82 4.50 5.65
CA PRO A 225 -2.51 3.10 5.34
C PRO A 225 -1.34 2.88 4.35
N SER A 226 -0.87 3.94 3.67
CA SER A 226 0.34 3.93 2.83
C SER A 226 1.55 4.60 3.48
N GLY A 227 1.37 5.06 4.72
CA GLY A 227 2.41 5.58 5.56
C GLY A 227 3.47 4.53 5.84
N PRO A 228 4.54 4.92 6.54
CA PRO A 228 5.68 4.03 6.76
C PRO A 228 5.52 3.16 8.03
N TYR A 229 4.30 3.05 8.55
CA TYR A 229 3.89 2.19 9.65
C TYR A 229 2.43 1.80 9.44
N ASP A 230 2.01 0.68 10.03
CA ASP A 230 0.67 0.12 9.77
C ASP A 230 -0.31 0.39 10.91
N ILE A 231 0.21 0.50 12.14
CA ILE A 231 -0.60 0.74 13.34
C ILE A 231 0.07 1.74 14.28
N VAL A 232 -0.75 2.36 15.12
CA VAL A 232 -0.35 3.17 16.26
C VAL A 232 -0.71 2.43 17.54
N VAL A 233 0.17 2.50 18.53
CA VAL A 233 -0.03 1.92 19.86
C VAL A 233 -0.04 3.03 20.90
N ARG A 234 -1.06 3.05 21.76
CA ARG A 234 -1.24 4.08 22.80
C ARG A 234 -1.46 3.45 24.17
N ASP A 235 -0.86 4.07 25.19
CA ASP A 235 -1.16 3.76 26.58
C ASP A 235 -2.41 4.52 27.01
N THR A 236 -3.55 3.83 27.02
CA THR A 236 -4.82 4.47 27.40
C THR A 236 -4.94 4.78 28.89
N SER A 237 -4.02 4.28 29.73
CA SER A 237 -3.97 4.66 31.14
C SER A 237 -3.33 6.05 31.35
N CYS A 238 -2.64 6.58 30.34
CA CYS A 238 -1.96 7.87 30.40
C CYS A 238 -2.44 8.78 29.26
N VAL A 239 -3.23 9.81 29.62
CA VAL A 239 -3.83 10.78 28.68
C VAL A 239 -2.78 11.51 27.84
N ASN A 240 -1.60 11.73 28.40
CA ASN A 240 -0.49 12.43 27.75
C ASN A 240 0.52 11.47 27.10
N SER A 241 0.18 10.19 26.94
CA SER A 241 1.07 9.25 26.26
C SER A 241 1.19 9.60 24.78
N ARG A 242 2.43 9.59 24.29
CA ARG A 242 2.71 9.78 22.87
C ARG A 242 2.33 8.50 22.12
N ASP A 243 1.81 8.69 20.91
CA ASP A 243 1.58 7.63 19.95
C ASP A 243 2.89 6.96 19.52
N VAL A 244 2.97 5.64 19.68
CA VAL A 244 4.08 4.82 19.20
C VAL A 244 3.71 4.20 17.87
N ARG A 245 4.47 4.54 16.83
CA ARG A 245 4.26 4.08 15.45
C ARG A 245 4.89 2.71 15.27
N VAL A 246 4.10 1.73 14.84
CA VAL A 246 4.55 0.35 14.68
C VAL A 246 4.38 -0.10 13.23
N GLN A 247 5.49 -0.43 12.59
CA GLN A 247 5.48 -1.11 11.28
C GLN A 247 5.46 -2.62 11.52
N VAL A 248 4.50 -3.30 10.91
CA VAL A 248 4.34 -4.75 10.96
C VAL A 248 4.74 -5.34 9.61
N LYS A 249 5.36 -6.52 9.63
CA LYS A 249 5.67 -7.28 8.41
C LYS A 249 5.35 -8.75 8.59
N THR A 250 4.89 -9.35 7.51
CA THR A 250 4.83 -10.80 7.35
C THR A 250 5.94 -11.21 6.39
N PRO A 251 6.92 -11.99 6.84
CA PRO A 251 7.99 -12.45 5.97
C PRO A 251 7.46 -13.58 5.07
N SER A 252 8.20 -13.89 4.02
CA SER A 252 7.91 -15.02 3.15
C SER A 252 9.05 -16.01 3.15
N TRP A 253 8.73 -17.31 3.13
CA TRP A 253 9.73 -18.34 2.88
C TRP A 253 10.32 -18.16 1.49
N THR A 254 11.64 -18.04 1.42
CA THR A 254 12.38 -17.88 0.16
C THR A 254 13.55 -18.85 0.10
N ARG A 255 13.99 -19.15 -1.12
CA ARG A 255 15.23 -19.91 -1.36
C ARG A 255 16.39 -18.93 -1.44
N VAL A 256 16.97 -18.58 -0.29
CA VAL A 256 18.18 -17.73 -0.26
C VAL A 256 19.41 -18.49 -0.71
N SER A 257 19.53 -19.75 -0.31
CA SER A 257 20.68 -20.58 -0.67
C SER A 257 20.29 -22.03 -0.92
N LYS A 258 21.24 -22.75 -1.52
CA LYS A 258 21.17 -24.20 -1.74
C LYS A 258 20.99 -25.01 -0.45
N PHE A 259 21.28 -24.43 0.72
CA PHE A 259 21.42 -25.18 1.98
C PHE A 259 20.44 -24.76 3.07
N ARG A 260 19.91 -23.53 3.08
CA ARG A 260 19.08 -23.02 4.20
C ARG A 260 17.70 -22.53 3.79
N LEU A 261 16.68 -22.94 4.54
CA LEU A 261 15.35 -22.34 4.49
C LEU A 261 15.35 -21.18 5.48
N VAL A 262 15.08 -19.98 4.98
CA VAL A 262 14.95 -18.76 5.80
C VAL A 262 13.72 -18.01 5.31
N ALA A 263 13.16 -17.17 6.19
CA ALA A 263 12.12 -16.26 5.79
C ALA A 263 12.75 -14.89 5.49
N THR A 264 12.32 -14.26 4.40
CA THR A 264 12.75 -12.91 4.04
C THR A 264 11.66 -11.92 4.43
N ALA A 265 12.01 -10.94 5.26
CA ALA A 265 11.17 -9.80 5.57
C ALA A 265 11.52 -8.64 4.64
N ASN A 266 10.51 -8.00 4.06
CA ASN A 266 10.69 -6.76 3.33
C ASN A 266 10.88 -5.60 4.31
N SER A 267 11.84 -4.75 3.99
CA SER A 267 12.39 -3.65 4.80
C SER A 267 12.42 -2.36 3.98
N TYR A 268 11.48 -2.23 3.06
CA TYR A 268 11.34 -1.08 2.17
C TYR A 268 9.92 -0.53 2.18
N ARG A 269 9.80 0.73 1.76
CA ARG A 269 8.56 1.34 1.29
C ARG A 269 8.66 1.68 -0.18
N ARG A 270 7.52 1.70 -0.87
CA ARG A 270 7.49 2.11 -2.27
C ARG A 270 7.48 3.63 -2.36
N SER A 271 8.52 4.23 -2.92
CA SER A 271 8.59 5.67 -3.14
C SER A 271 7.60 6.09 -4.22
N SER A 272 6.64 6.95 -3.87
CA SER A 272 5.65 7.48 -4.81
C SER A 272 6.27 8.26 -5.97
N ARG A 273 7.44 8.87 -5.75
CA ARG A 273 8.15 9.68 -6.76
C ARG A 273 8.72 8.82 -7.90
N ASN A 274 9.37 7.72 -7.56
CA ASN A 274 10.15 6.93 -8.51
C ASN A 274 9.61 5.52 -8.76
N LEU A 275 8.52 5.13 -8.07
CA LEU A 275 8.01 3.76 -8.02
C LEU A 275 9.10 2.73 -7.62
N LYS A 276 10.20 3.20 -7.02
CA LYS A 276 11.28 2.36 -6.53
C LYS A 276 11.04 1.99 -5.09
N ASP A 277 11.41 0.77 -4.75
CA ASP A 277 11.45 0.31 -3.38
C ASP A 277 12.69 0.94 -2.71
N VAL A 278 12.46 1.68 -1.63
CA VAL A 278 13.48 2.41 -0.88
C VAL A 278 13.45 1.88 0.56
N PRO A 279 14.62 1.60 1.19
CA PRO A 279 14.64 1.18 2.58
C PRO A 279 13.86 2.14 3.48
N TYR A 280 13.25 1.62 4.54
CA TYR A 280 12.63 2.49 5.54
C TYR A 280 13.68 3.36 6.21
N HIS A 281 13.34 4.62 6.49
CA HIS A 281 14.18 5.45 7.35
C HIS A 281 13.84 5.16 8.82
N VAL A 282 14.85 5.03 9.68
CA VAL A 282 14.69 4.71 11.12
C VAL A 282 13.83 5.69 11.93
N LYS A 283 13.50 6.88 11.40
CA LYS A 283 12.64 7.89 12.05
C LYS A 283 11.18 7.73 11.66
N GLU A 284 10.87 6.88 10.68
CA GLU A 284 9.53 6.71 10.11
C GLU A 284 8.60 5.86 10.99
N PHE A 285 9.17 4.98 11.82
CA PHE A 285 8.47 4.20 12.83
C PHE A 285 9.29 4.18 14.13
N ASP A 286 8.67 3.74 15.22
CA ASP A 286 9.32 3.62 16.53
C ASP A 286 9.64 2.15 16.85
N ILE A 287 8.77 1.24 16.41
CA ILE A 287 8.92 -0.22 16.56
C ILE A 287 8.68 -0.90 15.21
N PHE A 288 9.46 -1.93 14.91
CA PHE A 288 9.32 -2.81 13.75
C PHE A 288 9.05 -4.24 14.23
N LEU A 289 7.87 -4.77 13.93
CA LEU A 289 7.45 -6.13 14.25
C LEU A 289 7.46 -6.99 13.00
N VAL A 290 8.00 -8.20 13.12
CA VAL A 290 7.92 -9.22 12.07
C VAL A 290 7.26 -10.46 12.63
N GLY A 291 6.02 -10.72 12.18
CA GLY A 291 5.29 -11.92 12.56
C GLY A 291 5.78 -13.17 11.80
N PRO A 292 5.09 -14.30 11.97
CA PRO A 292 5.48 -15.54 11.31
C PRO A 292 5.18 -15.52 9.79
N PRO A 293 5.97 -16.24 8.97
CA PRO A 293 5.68 -16.39 7.55
C PRO A 293 4.41 -17.20 7.31
N ARG A 294 3.56 -16.72 6.40
CA ARG A 294 2.23 -17.32 6.12
C ARG A 294 2.14 -18.05 4.78
N ASN A 295 3.20 -18.09 3.99
CA ASN A 295 3.24 -18.78 2.70
C ASN A 295 3.68 -20.26 2.82
N THR A 296 2.95 -21.06 3.61
CA THR A 296 3.28 -22.48 3.90
C THR A 296 3.39 -23.33 2.62
N ALA A 297 2.54 -23.08 1.62
CA ALA A 297 2.64 -23.75 0.32
C ALA A 297 4.02 -23.56 -0.35
N THR A 298 4.61 -22.37 -0.25
CA THR A 298 5.97 -22.11 -0.74
C THR A 298 7.00 -22.92 0.05
N LEU A 299 6.87 -22.98 1.37
CA LEU A 299 7.77 -23.80 2.22
C LEU A 299 7.72 -25.28 1.82
N MET A 300 6.52 -25.84 1.64
CA MET A 300 6.33 -27.24 1.23
C MET A 300 6.96 -27.52 -0.14
N ASN A 301 6.79 -26.61 -1.10
CA ASN A 301 7.41 -26.72 -2.41
C ASN A 301 8.95 -26.67 -2.33
N LEU A 302 9.50 -25.78 -1.49
CA LEU A 302 10.94 -25.69 -1.25
C LEU A 302 11.49 -26.95 -0.58
N GLN A 303 10.76 -27.55 0.36
CA GLN A 303 11.13 -28.81 1.00
C GLN A 303 11.09 -29.98 0.00
N ARG A 304 10.01 -30.08 -0.79
CA ARG A 304 9.86 -31.14 -1.82
C ARG A 304 10.96 -31.07 -2.87
N ALA A 305 11.29 -29.87 -3.35
CA ALA A 305 12.39 -29.66 -4.29
C ALA A 305 13.75 -30.12 -3.72
N ARG A 306 14.00 -29.92 -2.42
CA ARG A 306 15.23 -30.40 -1.76
C ARG A 306 15.30 -31.92 -1.66
N LEU A 307 14.18 -32.57 -1.35
CA LEU A 307 14.10 -34.04 -1.32
C LEU A 307 14.40 -34.63 -2.69
N GLN A 308 13.85 -34.04 -3.76
CA GLN A 308 14.11 -34.45 -5.14
C GLN A 308 15.57 -34.24 -5.55
N GLU A 309 16.26 -33.24 -5.00
CA GLU A 309 17.70 -33.01 -5.20
C GLU A 309 18.60 -34.03 -4.45
N GLY A 310 18.03 -35.04 -3.78
CA GLY A 310 18.77 -36.06 -3.04
C GLY A 310 19.49 -35.54 -1.79
N ARG A 311 19.05 -34.39 -1.28
CA ARG A 311 19.69 -33.71 -0.15
C ARG A 311 18.95 -34.02 1.14
N SER A 312 19.67 -34.62 2.10
CA SER A 312 19.18 -34.69 3.47
C SER A 312 18.98 -33.26 3.99
N CYS A 313 17.80 -32.97 4.53
CA CYS A 313 17.58 -31.72 5.24
C CYS A 313 18.08 -31.91 6.68
N PRO A 314 19.18 -31.26 7.11
CA PRO A 314 19.52 -31.21 8.51
C PRO A 314 18.56 -30.22 9.17
N GLY A 315 17.37 -30.70 9.55
CA GLY A 315 16.32 -29.88 10.15
C GLY A 315 15.18 -30.77 10.66
N PRO A 316 14.56 -30.39 11.79
CA PRO A 316 13.61 -31.24 12.50
C PRO A 316 12.37 -31.45 11.63
N HIS A 317 12.08 -32.73 11.35
CA HIS A 317 10.87 -33.28 10.73
C HIS A 317 10.37 -32.57 9.45
N LEU A 318 10.20 -33.36 8.38
CA LEU A 318 9.31 -32.93 7.29
C LEU A 318 8.03 -32.43 7.92
N LEU A 319 7.70 -31.15 7.70
CA LEU A 319 6.44 -30.61 8.18
C LEU A 319 5.38 -31.35 7.38
N THR A 320 4.75 -32.34 8.01
CA THR A 320 3.64 -33.09 7.42
C THR A 320 2.35 -32.29 7.48
N ASP A 321 2.33 -31.24 8.31
CA ASP A 321 1.18 -30.40 8.53
C ASP A 321 1.17 -29.18 7.60
N THR A 322 0.12 -29.07 6.80
CA THR A 322 -0.13 -27.95 5.90
C THR A 322 -0.41 -26.63 6.64
N GLU A 323 -0.71 -26.69 7.94
CA GLU A 323 -1.10 -25.54 8.76
C GLU A 323 -0.01 -25.06 9.73
N TRP A 324 1.23 -25.54 9.60
CA TRP A 324 2.30 -25.11 10.51
C TRP A 324 2.61 -23.62 10.39
N ILE A 325 2.24 -22.85 11.43
CA ILE A 325 2.61 -21.45 11.62
C ILE A 325 3.66 -21.38 12.74
N PRO A 326 4.85 -20.83 12.50
CA PRO A 326 5.84 -20.63 13.56
C PRO A 326 5.27 -19.79 14.72
N ASN A 327 5.56 -20.19 15.96
CA ASN A 327 5.16 -19.44 17.15
C ASN A 327 6.02 -18.18 17.42
N HIS A 328 6.99 -17.92 16.55
CA HIS A 328 8.00 -16.90 16.79
C HIS A 328 7.68 -15.60 16.06
N PHE A 329 8.12 -14.49 16.64
CA PHE A 329 8.15 -13.19 15.99
C PHE A 329 9.44 -12.44 16.33
N TYR A 330 9.70 -11.38 15.59
CA TYR A 330 10.82 -10.49 15.85
C TYR A 330 10.33 -9.10 16.20
N LEU A 331 11.00 -8.45 17.14
CA LEU A 331 10.70 -7.10 17.60
C LEU A 331 12.00 -6.28 17.64
N PHE A 332 12.03 -5.20 16.87
CA PHE A 332 13.13 -4.24 16.85
C PHE A 332 12.58 -2.87 17.24
N CYS A 333 13.25 -2.15 18.14
CA CYS A 333 13.04 -0.70 18.22
C CYS A 333 13.82 -0.01 17.10
N SER A 334 13.50 1.25 16.80
CA SER A 334 14.17 2.04 15.76
C SER A 334 15.70 2.09 15.95
N LYS A 335 16.19 2.09 17.19
CA LYS A 335 17.62 2.03 17.52
C LYS A 335 18.27 0.72 17.07
N ASP A 336 17.71 -0.44 17.43
CA ASP A 336 18.25 -1.75 16.99
C ASP A 336 18.25 -1.85 15.46
N TYR A 337 17.18 -1.36 14.85
CA TYR A 337 16.99 -1.39 13.41
C TYR A 337 18.09 -0.59 12.68
N ALA A 338 18.50 0.55 13.26
CA ALA A 338 19.64 1.34 12.81
C ALA A 338 20.98 0.61 13.03
N GLU A 339 21.22 0.08 14.24
CA GLU A 339 22.47 -0.62 14.59
C GLU A 339 22.72 -1.86 13.71
N LEU A 340 21.64 -2.56 13.34
CA LEU A 340 21.67 -3.71 12.44
C LEU A 340 21.74 -3.33 10.96
N ARG A 341 21.75 -2.03 10.63
CA ARG A 341 21.71 -1.47 9.27
C ARG A 341 20.58 -2.07 8.43
N LEU A 342 19.40 -2.17 9.03
CA LEU A 342 18.18 -2.63 8.33
C LEU A 342 17.47 -1.45 7.68
N GLY A 343 17.46 -0.30 8.35
CA GLY A 343 16.87 0.94 7.84
C GLY A 343 17.92 1.94 7.39
N ASP A 344 17.48 2.87 6.57
CA ASP A 344 18.23 4.05 6.17
C ASP A 344 18.36 5.00 7.36
N CYS A 345 19.54 5.59 7.49
CA CYS A 345 19.82 6.61 8.49
C CYS A 345 20.89 7.57 7.97
N ASP A 346 21.09 8.68 8.69
CA ASP A 346 22.04 9.73 8.32
C ASP A 346 23.51 9.22 8.18
N LEU A 347 23.81 8.00 8.67
CA LEU A 347 25.15 7.40 8.71
C LEU A 347 25.33 6.19 7.78
N SER A 348 24.26 5.58 7.25
CA SER A 348 24.37 4.37 6.42
C SER A 348 23.12 4.07 5.61
N ASP A 349 23.32 3.56 4.40
CA ASP A 349 22.25 3.04 3.56
C ASP A 349 21.57 1.83 4.20
N GLY A 350 20.24 1.85 4.21
CA GLY A 350 19.41 0.75 4.68
C GLY A 350 19.35 -0.45 3.72
N LYS A 351 18.70 -1.53 4.17
CA LYS A 351 18.42 -2.70 3.34
C LYS A 351 16.96 -2.74 2.96
N THR A 352 16.67 -3.12 1.72
CA THR A 352 15.30 -3.34 1.27
C THR A 352 14.73 -4.67 1.76
N SER A 353 15.55 -5.63 2.16
CA SER A 353 15.08 -6.87 2.78
C SER A 353 16.14 -7.46 3.71
N PHE A 354 15.69 -8.33 4.61
CA PHE A 354 16.59 -9.11 5.45
C PHE A 354 16.01 -10.48 5.79
N GLU A 355 16.92 -11.40 6.10
CA GLU A 355 16.59 -12.78 6.43
C GLU A 355 16.34 -12.94 7.92
N LEU A 356 15.46 -13.88 8.26
CA LEU A 356 15.07 -14.26 9.60
C LEU A 356 14.94 -15.78 9.70
N ASP A 357 15.13 -16.29 10.92
CA ASP A 357 15.10 -17.71 11.21
C ASP A 357 13.87 -18.05 12.05
N PHE A 358 12.84 -18.57 11.40
CA PHE A 358 11.60 -19.03 12.04
C PHE A 358 11.59 -20.54 12.32
N THR A 359 12.72 -21.23 12.18
CA THR A 359 12.80 -22.66 12.51
C THR A 359 12.68 -22.87 14.03
N PRO A 360 12.07 -23.98 14.51
CA PRO A 360 11.88 -24.23 15.94
C PRO A 360 13.19 -24.17 16.73
N THR A 361 14.23 -24.84 16.22
CA THR A 361 15.58 -24.81 16.77
C THR A 361 16.39 -23.73 16.06
N ALA A 362 16.71 -22.64 16.77
CA ALA A 362 17.55 -21.59 16.24
C ALA A 362 18.85 -22.17 15.66
N LEU A 363 19.13 -21.86 14.38
CA LEU A 363 20.32 -22.39 13.71
C LEU A 363 21.56 -21.71 14.32
N SER A 364 22.27 -22.45 15.17
CA SER A 364 23.47 -21.97 15.87
C SER A 364 24.69 -21.79 14.95
N THR A 365 24.61 -22.20 13.68
CA THR A 365 25.76 -22.30 12.79
C THR A 365 25.86 -21.16 11.76
N ARG A 366 26.86 -20.29 12.00
CA ARG A 366 27.76 -19.65 11.02
C ARG A 366 27.23 -18.61 9.99
N SER A 367 26.08 -17.95 10.17
CA SER A 367 25.88 -16.66 9.45
C SER A 367 25.86 -15.48 10.42
N SER A 368 26.88 -14.61 10.31
CA SER A 368 27.11 -13.48 11.22
C SER A 368 25.97 -12.45 11.22
N GLY A 369 25.13 -12.44 10.18
CA GLY A 369 23.97 -11.54 10.08
C GLY A 369 22.72 -12.06 10.77
N LEU A 370 22.42 -13.36 10.71
CA LEU A 370 21.22 -13.93 11.33
C LEU A 370 21.39 -14.09 12.84
N THR A 371 22.58 -14.49 13.29
CA THR A 371 22.88 -14.62 14.72
C THR A 371 22.72 -13.31 15.46
N LYS A 372 23.10 -12.18 14.84
CA LYS A 372 22.89 -10.83 15.40
C LYS A 372 21.42 -10.47 15.62
N ARG A 373 20.48 -11.13 14.93
CA ARG A 373 19.04 -10.86 15.05
C ARG A 373 18.33 -11.80 16.01
N LEU A 374 18.94 -12.93 16.38
CA LEU A 374 18.36 -13.89 17.32
C LEU A 374 18.00 -13.29 18.69
N PRO A 375 18.75 -12.33 19.26
CA PRO A 375 18.35 -11.67 20.51
C PRO A 375 17.01 -10.93 20.44
N HIS A 376 16.51 -10.66 19.23
CA HIS A 376 15.25 -9.99 18.98
C HIS A 376 14.11 -10.96 18.64
N ARG A 377 14.33 -12.27 18.74
CA ARG A 377 13.35 -13.32 18.47
C ARG A 377 12.64 -13.70 19.77
N TYR A 378 11.31 -13.70 19.73
CA TYR A 378 10.45 -14.05 20.85
C TYR A 378 9.47 -15.16 20.44
N ASP A 379 9.03 -15.97 21.39
CA ASP A 379 8.05 -17.04 21.21
C ASP A 379 6.72 -16.63 21.86
N MET A 380 5.66 -16.54 21.06
CA MET A 380 4.31 -16.15 21.47
C MET A 380 3.66 -17.16 22.43
N MET A 381 4.06 -18.44 22.37
CA MET A 381 3.50 -19.50 23.19
C MET A 381 4.29 -19.75 24.48
N CYS A 382 5.47 -19.13 24.62
CA CYS A 382 6.31 -19.24 25.81
C CYS A 382 6.13 -18.00 26.71
N ALA A 383 5.47 -18.17 27.85
CA ALA A 383 5.13 -17.06 28.75
C ALA A 383 6.34 -16.20 29.18
N SER A 384 7.50 -16.82 29.45
CA SER A 384 8.72 -16.09 29.81
C SER A 384 9.30 -15.29 28.64
N SER A 385 9.24 -15.84 27.42
CA SER A 385 9.67 -15.14 26.19
C SER A 385 8.73 -13.97 25.86
N LEU A 386 7.42 -14.18 25.96
CA LEU A 386 6.43 -13.12 25.78
C LEU A 386 6.58 -12.01 26.82
N LEU A 387 6.83 -12.34 28.09
CA LEU A 387 7.11 -11.34 29.12
C LEU A 387 8.36 -10.52 28.80
N GLN A 388 9.43 -11.15 28.32
CA GLN A 388 10.62 -10.43 27.86
C GLN A 388 10.29 -9.48 26.70
N ALA A 389 9.47 -9.90 25.73
CA ALA A 389 9.02 -9.05 24.64
C ALA A 389 8.21 -7.85 25.14
N VAL A 390 7.32 -8.06 26.12
CA VAL A 390 6.52 -6.99 26.76
C VAL A 390 7.42 -5.98 27.47
N LEU A 391 8.39 -6.45 28.24
CA LEU A 391 9.35 -5.58 28.93
C LEU A 391 10.17 -4.78 27.94
N TYR A 392 10.61 -5.43 26.85
CA TYR A 392 11.35 -4.79 25.78
C TYR A 392 10.51 -3.72 25.06
N PHE A 393 9.27 -4.05 24.69
CA PHE A 393 8.32 -3.14 24.05
C PHE A 393 8.06 -1.91 24.94
N ARG A 394 7.78 -2.12 26.24
CA ARG A 394 7.55 -1.02 27.20
C ARG A 394 8.79 -0.14 27.39
N SER A 395 9.99 -0.72 27.36
CA SER A 395 11.24 0.05 27.41
C SER A 395 11.38 0.95 26.18
N ALA A 396 11.14 0.41 24.98
CA ALA A 396 11.13 1.18 23.73
C ALA A 396 10.05 2.29 23.75
N PHE A 397 8.84 1.98 24.22
CA PHE A 397 7.75 2.93 24.39
C PHE A 397 8.16 4.12 25.28
N LYS A 398 8.77 3.84 26.44
CA LYS A 398 9.26 4.88 27.37
C LYS A 398 10.36 5.73 26.75
N ALA A 399 11.25 5.15 25.94
CA ALA A 399 12.31 5.90 25.28
C ALA A 399 11.76 6.92 24.26
N VAL A 400 10.69 6.57 23.55
CA VAL A 400 10.04 7.42 22.53
C VAL A 400 9.16 8.51 23.16
N SER A 401 8.65 8.25 24.37
CA SER A 401 7.73 9.14 25.10
C SER A 401 8.41 10.25 25.89
N ARG A 402 9.75 10.26 26.01
CA ARG A 402 10.45 11.35 26.68
C ARG A 402 10.37 12.62 25.81
N PRO A 403 9.96 13.78 26.36
CA PRO A 403 10.04 15.04 25.63
C PRO A 403 11.50 15.26 25.23
N ALA A 404 11.69 15.67 23.96
CA ALA A 404 12.99 15.91 23.36
C ALA A 404 13.68 17.13 23.97
#